data_AF-A0A3D4E852-F1
#
_entry.id   AF-A0A3D4E852-F1
#
_cell.length_a   1.000
_cell.length_b   1.000
_cell.length_c   1.000
_cell.angle_alpha   90.00
_cell.angle_beta   90.00
_cell.angle_gamma   90.00
#
_symmetry.space_group_name_H-M   'P 1'
#
loop_
_entity.id
_entity.type
_entity.pdbx_description
1 polymer ?
#
loop_
_entity_poly.entity_id
_entity_poly.type
_entity_poly.pdbx_seq_one_letter_code
_entity_poly.pdbx_strand_id
1 'polypeptide(L)' 'MVPVLARAAVAVGVAGLFMETHEDPDSAPSDGPNMVPLSEMEELLSTLIKFDKIAKS' A
#
# COMPACT_ATOMS: atom_id res chain seq x y z
N MET A 1 -3.56 -0.16 -9.12
CA MET A 1 -2.19 -0.66 -9.39
C MET A 1 -1.37 -0.81 -8.12
N VAL A 2 -1.41 0.16 -7.20
CA VAL A 2 -0.64 0.16 -5.93
C VAL A 2 -0.74 -1.13 -5.10
N PRO A 3 -1.94 -1.71 -4.83
CA PRO A 3 -2.02 -2.89 -3.97
C PRO A 3 -1.30 -4.13 -4.52
N VAL A 4 -1.22 -4.28 -5.84
CA VAL A 4 -0.55 -5.42 -6.49
C VAL A 4 0.96 -5.31 -6.30
N LEU A 5 1.53 -4.14 -6.60
CA LEU A 5 2.97 -3.91 -6.47
C LEU A 5 3.43 -3.90 -5.01
N ALA A 6 2.63 -3.37 -4.10
CA ALA A 6 2.92 -3.40 -2.66
C ALA A 6 3.03 -4.84 -2.14
N ARG A 7 2.10 -5.73 -2.53
CA ARG A 7 2.18 -7.16 -2.17
C ARG A 7 3.42 -7.82 -2.77
N ALA A 8 3.74 -7.54 -4.03
CA ALA A 8 4.93 -8.08 -4.67
C ALA A 8 6.22 -7.65 -3.96
N ALA A 9 6.35 -6.36 -3.63
CA ALA A 9 7.50 -5.82 -2.92
C ALA A 9 7.67 -6.47 -1.53
N VAL A 10 6.59 -6.58 -0.75
CA VAL A 10 6.64 -7.23 0.58
C VAL A 10 6.99 -8.72 0.46
N ALA A 11 6.47 -9.43 -0.55
CA ALA A 11 6.81 -10.83 -0.78
C ALA A 11 8.30 -11.05 -1.13
N VAL A 12 8.99 -10.04 -1.68
CA VAL A 12 10.45 -10.08 -1.91
C VAL A 12 11.24 -9.86 -0.62
N GLY A 13 10.61 -9.40 0.47
CA GLY A 13 11.25 -9.22 1.77
C GLY A 13 11.87 -7.83 1.99
N VAL A 14 11.27 -6.77 1.41
CA VAL A 14 11.73 -5.40 1.64
C VAL A 14 11.63 -4.98 3.12
N ALA A 15 12.46 -3.99 3.50
CA ALA A 15 12.45 -3.43 4.85
C ALA A 15 11.24 -2.52 5.12
N GLY A 16 10.68 -1.91 4.08
CA GLY A 16 9.53 -1.00 4.21
C GLY A 16 8.95 -0.57 2.87
N LEU A 17 7.80 0.09 2.95
CA LEU A 17 7.09 0.70 1.83
C LEU A 17 6.83 2.18 2.14
N PHE A 18 6.87 3.01 1.11
CA PHE A 18 6.33 4.36 1.12
C PHE A 18 5.11 4.40 0.20
N MET A 19 3.99 4.92 0.69
CA MET A 19 2.74 5.03 -0.07
C MET A 19 2.07 6.35 0.28
N GLU A 20 1.55 7.02 -0.74
CA GLU A 20 0.72 8.22 -0.59
C GLU A 20 -0.76 7.85 -0.47
N THR A 21 -1.51 8.67 0.25
CA THR A 21 -2.92 8.45 0.55
C THR A 21 -3.67 9.77 0.59
N HIS A 22 -4.96 9.74 0.32
CA HIS A 22 -5.84 10.91 0.42
C HIS A 22 -7.27 10.48 0.75
N GLU A 23 -8.03 11.33 1.44
CA GLU A 23 -9.45 11.10 1.72
C GLU A 23 -10.30 11.06 0.44
N ASP A 24 -9.90 11.86 -0.55
CA ASP A 24 -10.54 11.96 -1.87
C ASP A 24 -9.47 12.08 -2.99
N PRO A 25 -8.88 10.97 -3.47
CA PRO A 25 -7.80 11.00 -4.45
C PRO A 25 -8.15 11.75 -5.75
N ASP A 26 -9.43 11.78 -6.14
CA ASP A 26 -9.87 12.47 -7.36
C ASP A 26 -9.77 14.00 -7.25
N SER A 27 -9.77 14.52 -6.02
CA SER A 27 -9.59 15.96 -5.71
C SER A 27 -8.17 16.30 -5.24
N ALA A 28 -7.23 15.35 -5.26
CA ALA A 28 -5.86 15.62 -4.81
C ALA A 28 -5.15 16.62 -5.75
N PRO A 29 -4.43 17.62 -5.21
CA PRO A 29 -3.76 18.66 -6.02
C PRO A 29 -2.58 18.11 -6.84
N SER A 30 -2.11 16.91 -6.54
CA SER A 30 -1.09 16.15 -7.27
C SER A 30 -1.33 14.65 -7.06
N ASP A 31 -0.90 13.83 -8.03
CA ASP A 31 -0.74 12.37 -7.91
C ASP A 31 -1.96 11.54 -7.48
N GLY A 32 -3.17 12.10 -7.52
CA GLY A 32 -4.43 11.44 -7.16
C GLY A 32 -4.57 9.99 -7.65
N PRO A 33 -4.37 9.71 -8.97
CA PRO A 33 -4.45 8.35 -9.50
C PRO A 33 -3.47 7.32 -8.91
N ASN A 34 -2.39 7.79 -8.25
CA ASN A 34 -1.39 6.96 -7.58
C ASN A 34 -1.62 6.83 -6.07
N MET A 35 -2.51 7.63 -5.48
CA MET A 35 -2.82 7.58 -4.05
C MET A 35 -3.81 6.45 -3.75
N VAL A 36 -3.64 5.83 -2.60
CA VAL A 36 -4.64 4.89 -2.06
C VAL A 36 -5.71 5.70 -1.32
N PRO A 37 -7.01 5.41 -1.47
CA PRO A 37 -8.03 6.05 -0.62
C PRO A 37 -7.75 5.77 0.86
N LEU A 38 -7.81 6.80 1.70
CA LEU A 38 -7.45 6.68 3.12
C LEU A 38 -8.31 5.64 3.85
N SER A 39 -9.59 5.52 3.49
CA SER A 39 -10.53 4.54 4.03
C SER A 39 -10.14 3.08 3.75
N GLU A 40 -9.34 2.81 2.72
CA GLU A 40 -8.88 1.46 2.34
C GLU A 40 -7.55 1.08 3.00
N MET A 41 -6.89 2.02 3.69
CA MET A 41 -5.53 1.84 4.17
C MET A 41 -5.40 0.74 5.24
N GLU A 42 -6.38 0.63 6.14
CA GLU A 42 -6.36 -0.40 7.20
C GLU A 42 -6.39 -1.82 6.61
N GLU A 43 -7.26 -2.05 5.64
CA GLU A 43 -7.38 -3.36 4.97
C GLU A 43 -6.12 -3.70 4.18
N LEU A 44 -5.57 -2.71 3.44
CA LEU A 44 -4.34 -2.87 2.70
C LEU A 44 -3.16 -3.22 3.61
N LEU A 45 -2.92 -2.44 4.67
CA LEU A 45 -1.82 -2.67 5.61
C LEU A 45 -1.96 -4.00 6.34
N SER A 46 -3.19 -4.36 6.75
CA SER A 46 -3.47 -5.67 7.36
C SER A 46 -3.08 -6.82 6.44
N THR A 47 -3.34 -6.68 5.14
CA THR A 47 -2.92 -7.66 4.13
C THR A 47 -1.42 -7.69 3.97
N LEU A 48 -0.75 -6.52 3.86
CA LEU A 48 0.71 -6.44 3.69
C LEU A 48 1.47 -7.03 4.89
N ILE A 49 1.04 -6.79 6.13
CA ILE A 49 1.63 -7.38 7.32
C ILE A 49 1.57 -8.92 7.29
N LYS A 50 0.49 -9.51 6.76
CA LYS A 50 0.39 -10.97 6.62
C LYS A 50 1.44 -11.51 5.65
N PHE A 51 1.65 -10.84 4.52
CA PHE A 51 2.71 -11.21 3.58
C PHE A 51 4.10 -11.03 4.19
N ASP A 52 4.34 -9.93 4.90
CA ASP A 52 5.64 -9.62 5.50
C ASP A 52 6.10 -10.69 6.49
N LYS A 53 5.17 -11.14 7.35
CA LYS A 53 5.41 -12.21 8.32
C LYS A 53 5.80 -13.54 7.66
N ILE A 54 5.22 -13.84 6.50
CA ILE A 54 5.55 -15.07 5.75
C ILE A 54 6.89 -14.92 5.03
N ALA A 55 7.18 -13.74 4.46
CA ALA A 55 8.42 -13.51 3.72
C ALA A 55 9.67 -13.48 4.63
N LYS A 56 9.51 -13.16 5.91
CA LYS A 56 10.61 -12.99 6.89
C LYS A 56 10.71 -14.11 7.93
N SER A 57 9.94 -15.19 7.79
CA SER A 57 9.98 -16.36 8.69
C SER A 57 11.09 -17.34 8.35
#